data_AF-A0A839ASA0-F1
#
_entry.id   AF-A0A839ASA0-F1
#
_cell.length_a   1.000
_cell.length_b   1.000
_cell.length_c   1.000
_cell.angle_alpha   90.00
_cell.angle_beta   90.00
_cell.angle_gamma   90.00
#
_symmetry.space_group_name_H-M   'P 1'
#
loop_
_entity.id
_entity.type
_entity.pdbx_description
1 polymer ?
#
loop_
_entity_poly.entity_id
_entity_poly.type
_entity_poly.pdbx_seq_one_letter_code
_entity_poly.pdbx_strand_id
1 'polypeptide(L)'
;MKTLNNIKILSAIFALGLIFTSCDQDVSVEDIERFNSTNAVIEESSITVNEGDDASFTIVQENLIERKIDAQELYAWVSGQIGIRVVGGTATEGVDYSFNLDPIYPNVSIYLLQDGFYYPYDATQSLNNVVSNILTINNDGVTEGEETIELQFFPVGLAGVIIDDTLTIKIND
;
A
#
# COMPACT_ATOMS: atom_id res chain seq x y z
N MET A 1 -64.09 -22.25 47.76
CA MET A 1 -64.84 -23.46 47.32
C MET A 1 -65.02 -23.32 45.81
N LYS A 2 -64.71 -24.26 44.90
CA LYS A 2 -64.09 -25.63 44.88
C LYS A 2 -63.37 -25.74 43.51
N THR A 3 -62.33 -26.51 43.23
CA THR A 3 -61.35 -27.36 43.96
C THR A 3 -60.16 -27.61 43.00
N LEU A 4 -59.02 -28.13 43.49
CA LEU A 4 -57.99 -28.68 42.57
C LEU A 4 -58.51 -29.95 41.85
N ASN A 5 -57.92 -30.27 40.69
CA ASN A 5 -57.59 -31.67 40.42
C ASN A 5 -56.32 -31.82 39.56
N ASN A 6 -55.69 -32.98 39.68
CA ASN A 6 -54.25 -33.17 39.48
C ASN A 6 -53.92 -34.13 38.31
N ILE A 7 -52.81 -33.83 37.60
CA ILE A 7 -51.77 -34.77 37.10
C ILE A 7 -52.24 -36.03 36.32
N LYS A 8 -51.79 -36.21 35.05
CA LYS A 8 -50.80 -37.26 34.64
C LYS A 8 -50.61 -37.39 33.11
N ILE A 9 -49.33 -37.24 32.70
CA ILE A 9 -48.54 -38.15 31.84
C ILE A 9 -49.09 -38.45 30.41
N LEU A 10 -48.33 -38.10 29.36
CA LEU A 10 -47.49 -39.08 28.63
C LEU A 10 -46.44 -38.40 27.72
N SER A 11 -45.29 -39.06 27.60
CA SER A 11 -44.09 -38.66 26.86
C SER A 11 -44.16 -39.03 25.36
N ALA A 12 -43.51 -38.25 24.48
CA ALA A 12 -42.65 -38.78 23.41
C ALA A 12 -41.95 -37.67 22.59
N ILE A 13 -40.61 -37.65 22.66
CA ILE A 13 -39.66 -37.57 21.54
C ILE A 13 -40.14 -36.81 20.28
N PHE A 14 -39.57 -35.64 20.02
CA PHE A 14 -39.09 -35.29 18.69
C PHE A 14 -37.80 -34.45 18.80
N ALA A 15 -36.70 -35.13 19.11
CA ALA A 15 -35.37 -34.58 18.88
C ALA A 15 -35.10 -34.62 17.37
N LEU A 16 -35.53 -33.60 16.65
CA LEU A 16 -35.11 -33.35 15.27
C LEU A 16 -34.09 -32.23 15.26
N GLY A 17 -32.94 -32.49 14.65
CA GLY A 17 -31.81 -31.58 14.69
C GLY A 17 -32.13 -30.27 14.00
N LEU A 18 -32.14 -29.18 14.76
CA LEU A 18 -31.84 -27.86 14.23
C LEU A 18 -30.32 -27.78 14.02
N ILE A 19 -29.86 -28.42 12.96
CA ILE A 19 -28.62 -28.06 12.29
C ILE A 19 -28.92 -26.71 11.62
N PHE A 20 -28.92 -25.64 12.41
CA PHE A 20 -28.72 -24.33 11.84
C PHE A 20 -27.28 -24.31 11.37
N THR A 21 -27.11 -24.52 10.07
CA THR A 21 -25.89 -24.21 9.35
C THR A 21 -25.47 -22.81 9.75
N SER A 22 -24.32 -22.69 10.41
CA SER A 22 -23.58 -21.44 10.42
C SER A 22 -23.13 -21.18 8.99
N CYS A 23 -24.03 -20.59 8.20
CA CYS A 23 -23.59 -19.72 7.14
C CYS A 23 -22.84 -18.61 7.87
N ASP A 24 -21.52 -18.68 7.83
CA ASP A 24 -20.72 -17.47 7.74
C ASP A 24 -21.28 -16.71 6.54
N GLN A 25 -22.24 -15.82 6.81
CA GLN A 25 -22.39 -14.66 5.97
C GLN A 25 -21.13 -13.86 6.24
N ASP A 26 -20.11 -14.16 5.45
CA ASP A 26 -19.09 -13.19 5.11
C ASP A 26 -19.84 -12.00 4.51
N VAL A 27 -20.20 -11.06 5.38
CA VAL A 27 -20.80 -9.79 4.98
C VAL A 27 -19.63 -8.95 4.47
N SER A 28 -19.14 -9.34 3.29
CA SER A 28 -18.26 -8.52 2.48
C SER A 28 -18.93 -7.15 2.37
N VAL A 29 -18.34 -6.16 3.02
CA VAL A 29 -18.81 -4.77 2.93
C VAL A 29 -18.80 -4.45 1.44
N GLU A 30 -19.94 -3.99 0.89
CA GLU A 30 -19.98 -3.59 -0.52
C GLU A 30 -18.86 -2.57 -0.78
N ASP A 31 -18.02 -2.85 -1.78
CA ASP A 31 -16.96 -1.94 -2.18
C ASP A 31 -17.59 -0.58 -2.54
N ILE A 32 -17.36 0.41 -1.69
CA ILE A 32 -17.81 1.77 -1.93
C ILE A 32 -17.10 2.25 -3.20
N GLU A 33 -17.89 2.60 -4.23
CA GLU A 33 -17.37 3.05 -5.51
C GLU A 33 -16.37 4.19 -5.33
N ARG A 34 -15.08 3.90 -5.56
CA ARG A 34 -13.97 4.80 -5.24
C ARG A 34 -13.83 5.85 -6.35
N PHE A 35 -14.66 6.89 -6.28
CA PHE A 35 -14.70 7.95 -7.27
C PHE A 35 -13.33 8.62 -7.50
N ASN A 36 -12.87 8.52 -8.74
CA ASN A 36 -11.60 9.05 -9.20
C ASN A 36 -10.41 8.48 -8.38
N SER A 37 -10.22 7.16 -8.52
CA SER A 37 -9.13 6.36 -7.96
C SER A 37 -8.71 5.25 -8.95
N THR A 38 -7.53 4.67 -8.73
CA THR A 38 -6.91 3.67 -9.60
C THR A 38 -6.05 2.74 -8.75
N ASN A 39 -6.08 1.44 -8.99
CA ASN A 39 -5.08 0.54 -8.43
C ASN A 39 -3.80 0.64 -9.26
N ALA A 40 -2.66 0.51 -8.60
CA ALA A 40 -1.35 0.50 -9.24
C ALA A 40 -0.44 -0.57 -8.62
N VAL A 41 0.51 -1.05 -9.43
CA VAL A 41 1.52 -2.06 -9.09
C VAL A 41 2.87 -1.64 -9.65
N ILE A 42 3.95 -2.18 -9.09
CA ILE A 42 5.28 -2.16 -9.71
C ILE A 42 5.32 -3.27 -10.76
N GLU A 43 5.81 -3.00 -11.97
CA GLU A 43 5.94 -4.04 -13.01
C GLU A 43 7.05 -5.04 -12.67
N GLU A 44 8.13 -4.56 -12.06
CA GLU A 44 9.31 -5.31 -11.67
C GLU A 44 9.30 -5.68 -10.18
N SER A 45 9.40 -6.96 -9.83
CA SER A 45 9.65 -7.37 -8.43
C SER A 45 11.07 -7.06 -7.96
N SER A 46 12.02 -6.92 -8.89
CA SER A 46 13.40 -6.54 -8.61
C SER A 46 14.07 -5.88 -9.80
N ILE A 47 14.92 -4.89 -9.54
CA ILE A 47 15.84 -4.29 -10.52
C ILE A 47 17.29 -4.45 -10.07
N THR A 48 18.22 -4.28 -11.02
CA THR A 48 19.67 -4.27 -10.76
C THR A 48 20.26 -2.99 -11.33
N VAL A 49 21.07 -2.31 -10.52
CA VAL A 49 21.71 -1.02 -10.81
C VAL A 49 23.16 -1.10 -10.35
N ASN A 50 24.07 -0.37 -10.99
CA ASN A 50 25.46 -0.28 -10.54
C ASN A 50 25.66 0.99 -9.72
N GLU A 51 26.73 1.06 -8.92
CA GLU A 51 27.09 2.27 -8.19
C GLU A 51 27.22 3.51 -9.10
N GLY A 52 26.50 4.58 -8.76
CA GLY A 52 26.48 5.82 -9.53
C GLY A 52 25.53 5.84 -10.74
N ASP A 53 24.84 4.75 -11.06
CA ASP A 53 23.76 4.72 -12.06
C ASP A 53 22.39 5.10 -11.45
N ASP A 54 21.49 5.66 -12.27
CA ASP A 54 20.12 5.98 -11.86
C ASP A 54 19.24 4.72 -11.81
N ALA A 55 18.70 4.39 -10.64
CA ALA A 55 17.69 3.35 -10.50
C ALA A 55 16.37 3.76 -11.21
N SER A 56 15.77 2.83 -11.96
CA SER A 56 14.46 3.03 -12.61
C SER A 56 13.63 1.75 -12.67
N PHE A 57 12.31 1.91 -12.61
CA PHE A 57 11.28 0.86 -12.61
C PHE A 57 9.96 1.44 -13.12
N THR A 58 8.93 0.62 -13.31
CA THR A 58 7.66 1.02 -13.92
C THR A 58 6.51 0.86 -12.93
N ILE A 59 5.74 1.94 -12.70
CA ILE A 59 4.44 1.86 -12.03
C ILE A 59 3.34 1.73 -13.09
N VAL A 60 2.61 0.63 -13.06
CA VAL A 60 1.45 0.37 -13.93
C VAL A 60 0.18 0.63 -13.13
N GLN A 61 -0.73 1.45 -13.66
CA GLN A 61 -2.03 1.76 -13.07
C GLN A 61 -3.18 1.35 -14.00
N GLU A 62 -4.32 0.97 -13.43
CA GLU A 62 -5.48 0.46 -14.20
C GLU A 62 -6.20 1.54 -15.01
N ASN A 63 -6.34 2.73 -14.43
CA ASN A 63 -7.08 3.86 -14.98
C ASN A 63 -6.32 5.18 -14.79
N LEU A 64 -6.54 6.14 -15.69
CA LEU A 64 -6.16 7.54 -15.48
C LEU A 64 -7.12 8.17 -14.47
N ILE A 65 -6.60 9.04 -13.60
CA ILE A 65 -7.40 9.78 -12.61
C ILE A 65 -7.23 11.29 -12.78
N GLU A 66 -8.32 12.04 -12.57
CA GLU A 66 -8.36 13.50 -12.69
C GLU A 66 -7.65 14.17 -11.51
N ARG A 67 -7.01 15.33 -11.74
CA ARG A 67 -6.39 16.12 -10.66
C ARG A 67 -7.44 16.62 -9.66
N LYS A 68 -7.15 16.46 -8.37
CA LYS A 68 -7.89 17.05 -7.26
C LYS A 68 -7.07 18.20 -6.66
N ILE A 69 -7.75 19.15 -6.01
CA ILE A 69 -7.08 20.13 -5.16
C ILE A 69 -6.77 19.44 -3.84
N ASP A 70 -5.48 19.29 -3.52
CA ASP A 70 -5.08 18.99 -2.15
C ASP A 70 -5.03 20.31 -1.39
N ALA A 71 -6.08 20.55 -0.58
CA ALA A 71 -6.21 21.73 0.26
C ALA A 71 -5.60 21.52 1.66
N GLN A 72 -4.95 20.37 1.91
CA GLN A 72 -4.41 19.99 3.21
C GLN A 72 -2.87 19.95 3.20
N GLU A 73 -2.23 19.61 2.07
CA GLU A 73 -0.78 19.47 1.97
C GLU A 73 -0.10 20.48 1.02
N LEU A 74 1.20 20.31 0.79
CA LEU A 74 2.12 21.29 0.17
C LEU A 74 1.82 21.63 -1.32
N TYR A 75 0.88 20.94 -1.97
CA TYR A 75 0.68 21.00 -3.42
C TYR A 75 -0.77 21.35 -3.81
N ALA A 76 -0.96 22.51 -4.46
CA ALA A 76 -2.30 23.01 -4.79
C ALA A 76 -3.12 22.13 -5.77
N TRP A 77 -2.49 21.22 -6.50
CA TRP A 77 -3.12 20.26 -7.42
C TRP A 77 -2.32 18.96 -7.44
N VAL A 78 -2.98 17.83 -7.14
CA VAL A 78 -2.37 16.49 -7.17
C VAL A 78 -3.25 15.54 -7.98
N SER A 79 -2.62 14.58 -8.65
CA SER A 79 -3.30 13.47 -9.33
C SER A 79 -3.02 12.14 -8.67
N GLY A 80 -1.88 12.00 -7.99
CA GLY A 80 -1.47 10.81 -7.25
C GLY A 80 -0.45 11.20 -6.19
N GLN A 81 -0.40 10.42 -5.12
CA GLN A 81 0.55 10.54 -4.01
C GLN A 81 0.89 9.12 -3.59
N ILE A 82 2.17 8.76 -3.59
CA ILE A 82 2.64 7.44 -3.21
C ILE A 82 3.66 7.61 -2.09
N GLY A 83 3.51 6.83 -1.03
CA GLY A 83 4.51 6.71 0.03
C GLY A 83 5.52 5.66 -0.35
N ILE A 84 6.80 5.94 -0.11
CA ILE A 84 7.90 5.00 -0.30
C ILE A 84 8.67 4.89 1.00
N ARG A 85 8.97 3.68 1.47
CA ARG A 85 9.85 3.47 2.63
C ARG A 85 10.72 2.24 2.45
N VAL A 86 11.87 2.23 3.11
CA VAL A 86 12.74 1.05 3.21
C VAL A 86 12.16 0.12 4.28
N VAL A 87 11.94 -1.14 3.93
CA VAL A 87 11.43 -2.19 4.84
C VAL A 87 12.45 -3.31 5.10
N GLY A 88 13.53 -3.36 4.31
CA GLY A 88 14.57 -4.37 4.38
C GLY A 88 15.75 -4.05 3.45
N GLY A 89 16.68 -4.99 3.34
CA GLY A 89 17.92 -4.85 2.55
C GLY A 89 19.19 -5.04 3.38
N THR A 90 20.34 -4.93 2.71
CA THR A 90 21.68 -4.88 3.33
C THR A 90 22.29 -3.49 3.26
N ALA A 91 21.91 -2.71 2.25
CA ALA A 91 22.43 -1.38 1.99
C ALA A 91 21.97 -0.36 3.04
N THR A 92 22.84 0.62 3.28
CA THR A 92 22.76 1.64 4.33
C THR A 92 22.51 3.02 3.74
N GLU A 93 21.41 3.65 4.13
CA GLU A 93 21.12 5.04 3.75
C GLU A 93 22.23 5.99 4.25
N GLY A 94 22.71 6.85 3.35
CA GLY A 94 23.80 7.79 3.59
C GLY A 94 25.21 7.23 3.36
N VAL A 95 25.33 5.93 3.07
CA VAL A 95 26.58 5.30 2.59
C VAL A 95 26.36 4.86 1.14
N ASP A 96 25.44 3.93 0.91
CA ASP A 96 25.32 3.20 -0.37
C ASP A 96 24.22 3.81 -1.26
N TYR A 97 23.26 4.50 -0.65
CA TYR A 97 22.23 5.27 -1.34
C TYR A 97 21.77 6.49 -0.55
N SER A 98 20.97 7.36 -1.18
CA SER A 98 20.23 8.45 -0.51
C SER A 98 18.93 8.75 -1.25
N PHE A 99 17.86 9.09 -0.52
CA PHE A 99 16.59 9.49 -1.13
C PHE A 99 16.64 10.91 -1.70
N ASN A 100 16.06 11.07 -2.89
CA ASN A 100 15.88 12.35 -3.57
C ASN A 100 14.44 12.90 -3.40
N LEU A 101 13.76 12.46 -2.34
CA LEU A 101 12.36 12.74 -2.04
C LEU A 101 12.22 13.44 -0.68
N ASP A 102 11.15 14.23 -0.53
CA ASP A 102 10.82 14.85 0.75
C ASP A 102 10.30 13.78 1.74
N PRO A 103 10.79 13.72 2.99
CA PRO A 103 10.27 12.77 3.97
C PRO A 103 8.84 13.15 4.40
N ILE A 104 8.03 12.15 4.72
CA ILE A 104 6.67 12.32 5.22
C ILE A 104 6.75 12.81 6.67
N TYR A 105 6.57 14.11 6.89
CA TYR A 105 6.56 14.67 8.23
C TYR A 105 5.17 14.51 8.88
N PRO A 106 5.08 14.05 10.15
CA PRO A 106 3.81 13.82 10.85
C PRO A 106 3.02 15.10 11.19
N ASN A 107 3.58 16.28 10.90
CA ASN A 107 2.89 17.58 11.02
C ASN A 107 2.33 18.10 9.68
N VAL A 108 2.65 17.47 8.55
CA VAL A 108 2.09 17.83 7.23
C VAL A 108 0.70 17.21 7.06
N SER A 109 0.45 16.03 7.64
CA SER A 109 -0.85 15.36 7.53
C SER A 109 -1.17 14.51 8.76
N ILE A 110 -2.27 14.81 9.44
CA ILE A 110 -2.74 14.04 10.62
C ILE A 110 -3.18 12.61 10.28
N TYR A 111 -3.35 12.31 8.99
CA TYR A 111 -3.71 11.00 8.47
C TYR A 111 -2.48 10.16 8.09
N LEU A 112 -1.32 10.80 7.88
CA LEU A 112 -0.05 10.13 7.60
C LEU A 112 0.70 9.87 8.91
N LEU A 113 0.28 8.83 9.61
CA LEU A 113 0.97 8.30 10.79
C LEU A 113 2.11 7.32 10.43
N GLN A 114 2.67 7.45 9.22
CA GLN A 114 3.60 6.48 8.63
C GLN A 114 4.96 7.12 8.34
N ASP A 115 6.00 6.30 8.51
CA ASP A 115 7.38 6.60 8.16
C ASP A 115 7.63 6.38 6.66
N GLY A 116 8.47 7.23 6.06
CA GLY A 116 8.84 7.15 4.65
C GLY A 116 8.97 8.50 3.96
N PHE A 117 8.90 8.47 2.64
CA PHE A 117 9.12 9.57 1.72
C PHE A 117 7.92 9.75 0.79
N TYR A 118 7.65 10.99 0.41
CA TYR A 118 6.56 11.37 -0.45
C TYR A 118 7.01 11.37 -1.92
N TYR A 119 6.37 10.57 -2.76
CA TYR A 119 6.57 10.57 -4.21
C TYR A 119 5.41 11.29 -4.92
N PRO A 120 5.66 12.45 -5.56
CA PRO A 120 4.64 13.18 -6.33
C PRO A 120 4.36 12.46 -7.66
N TYR A 121 3.24 11.74 -7.74
CA TYR A 121 2.91 10.88 -8.87
C TYR A 121 1.81 11.50 -9.75
N ASP A 122 2.08 11.74 -11.04
CA ASP A 122 1.07 12.29 -11.97
C ASP A 122 0.29 11.21 -12.72
N ALA A 123 -0.68 10.63 -12.01
CA ALA A 123 -1.61 9.63 -12.51
C ALA A 123 -2.56 10.08 -13.65
N THR A 124 -2.43 11.31 -14.19
CA THR A 124 -3.27 11.81 -15.29
C THR A 124 -2.74 11.47 -16.69
N GLN A 125 -1.44 11.18 -16.83
CA GLN A 125 -0.78 11.24 -18.13
C GLN A 125 -0.63 9.87 -18.83
N SER A 126 -0.37 8.81 -18.07
CA SER A 126 -0.10 7.47 -18.62
C SER A 126 -0.61 6.38 -17.69
N LEU A 127 -0.91 5.21 -18.26
CA LEU A 127 -1.15 3.98 -17.49
C LEU A 127 0.16 3.29 -17.09
N ASN A 128 1.25 3.53 -17.81
CA ASN A 128 2.59 3.01 -17.50
C ASN A 128 3.52 4.20 -17.25
N ASN A 129 4.08 4.30 -16.06
CA ASN A 129 4.86 5.44 -15.62
C ASN A 129 6.25 4.96 -15.20
N VAL A 130 7.26 5.24 -16.03
CA VAL A 130 8.66 4.99 -15.68
C VAL A 130 9.04 5.96 -14.57
N VAL A 131 9.41 5.40 -13.42
CA VAL A 131 9.90 6.12 -12.25
C VAL A 131 11.42 6.03 -12.27
N SER A 132 12.07 7.17 -12.02
CA SER A 132 13.52 7.26 -11.84
C SER A 132 13.85 8.40 -10.88
N ASN A 133 15.11 8.49 -10.43
CA ASN A 133 15.60 9.57 -9.56
C ASN A 133 14.80 9.73 -8.24
N ILE A 134 14.22 8.64 -7.71
CA ILE A 134 13.73 8.60 -6.31
C ILE A 134 14.86 8.39 -5.31
N LEU A 135 15.96 7.81 -5.78
CA LEU A 135 17.16 7.43 -5.07
C LEU A 135 18.37 7.82 -5.92
N THR A 136 19.43 8.29 -5.28
CA THR A 136 20.78 8.22 -5.83
C THR A 136 21.45 6.99 -5.24
N ILE A 137 22.00 6.14 -6.11
CA ILE A 137 22.91 5.07 -5.72
C ILE A 137 24.30 5.70 -5.68
N ASN A 138 24.95 5.65 -4.52
CA ASN A 138 26.26 6.27 -4.36
C ASN A 138 27.33 5.44 -5.08
N ASN A 139 28.43 6.09 -5.43
CA ASN A 139 29.67 5.41 -5.83
C ASN A 139 30.75 5.85 -4.86
N ASP A 140 31.15 4.96 -3.96
CA ASP A 140 32.13 5.27 -2.92
C ASP A 140 33.54 4.73 -3.27
N GLY A 141 33.60 3.76 -4.21
CA GLY A 141 34.81 3.16 -4.73
C GLY A 141 35.42 2.08 -3.84
N VAL A 142 34.65 1.54 -2.89
CA VAL A 142 34.99 0.38 -2.07
C VAL A 142 34.32 -0.86 -2.66
N THR A 143 35.11 -1.89 -2.96
CA THR A 143 34.52 -3.15 -3.45
C THR A 143 33.81 -3.90 -2.33
N GLU A 144 32.48 -3.80 -2.35
CA GLU A 144 31.57 -4.50 -1.46
C GLU A 144 30.86 -5.65 -2.21
N GLY A 145 29.82 -6.26 -1.60
CA GLY A 145 29.12 -7.39 -2.20
C GLY A 145 28.02 -6.97 -3.19
N GLU A 146 27.21 -7.93 -3.66
CA GLU A 146 25.86 -7.56 -4.11
C GLU A 146 25.10 -7.06 -2.87
N GLU A 147 24.66 -5.82 -2.95
CA GLU A 147 23.93 -5.10 -1.91
C GLU A 147 22.45 -4.98 -2.28
N THR A 148 21.57 -4.78 -1.30
CA THR A 148 20.11 -4.71 -1.55
C THR A 148 19.40 -3.62 -0.77
N ILE A 149 18.38 -3.02 -1.40
CA ILE A 149 17.35 -2.18 -0.77
C ILE A 149 15.99 -2.81 -1.04
N GLU A 150 15.18 -3.03 -0.01
CA GLU A 150 13.78 -3.46 -0.15
C GLU A 150 12.85 -2.27 0.14
N LEU A 151 12.18 -1.77 -0.91
CA LEU A 151 11.24 -0.66 -0.83
C LEU A 151 9.81 -1.19 -0.74
N GLN A 152 8.99 -0.62 0.15
CA GLN A 152 7.53 -0.74 0.10
C GLN A 152 6.92 0.56 -0.44
N PHE A 153 5.97 0.39 -1.36
CA PHE A 153 5.10 1.44 -1.88
C PHE A 153 3.72 1.32 -1.23
N PHE A 154 3.18 2.43 -0.73
CA PHE A 154 1.94 2.46 0.04
C PHE A 154 1.09 3.70 -0.31
N PRO A 155 -0.24 3.69 -0.07
CA PRO A 155 -1.10 4.80 -0.46
C PRO A 155 -0.93 5.96 0.53
N VAL A 156 -0.86 7.18 0.01
CA VAL A 156 -0.65 8.41 0.80
C VAL A 156 -1.76 9.43 0.50
N GLY A 157 -2.29 10.03 1.56
CA GLY A 157 -3.16 11.20 1.48
C GLY A 157 -4.56 10.92 0.90
N LEU A 158 -5.12 11.94 0.24
CA LEU A 158 -6.44 11.91 -0.41
C LEU A 158 -6.37 11.52 -1.89
N ALA A 159 -5.17 11.29 -2.42
CA ALA A 159 -4.96 11.00 -3.83
C ALA A 159 -5.28 9.54 -4.14
N GLY A 160 -5.98 9.32 -5.26
CA GLY A 160 -6.67 8.05 -5.53
C GLY A 160 -5.79 6.89 -5.99
N VAL A 161 -4.48 6.89 -5.77
CA VAL A 161 -3.61 5.78 -6.16
C VAL A 161 -3.54 4.77 -5.03
N ILE A 162 -3.94 3.53 -5.33
CA ILE A 162 -3.98 2.43 -4.38
C ILE A 162 -2.87 1.46 -4.79
N ILE A 163 -1.80 1.44 -4.01
CA ILE A 163 -0.63 0.57 -4.21
C ILE A 163 -0.21 0.00 -2.86
N ASP A 164 0.07 -1.30 -2.80
CA ASP A 164 0.67 -2.00 -1.66
C ASP A 164 1.56 -3.08 -2.25
N ASP A 165 2.81 -2.70 -2.54
CA ASP A 165 3.72 -3.49 -3.36
C ASP A 165 5.18 -3.24 -2.93
N THR A 166 6.09 -4.12 -3.34
CA THR A 166 7.49 -4.11 -2.92
C THR A 166 8.46 -4.29 -4.08
N LEU A 167 9.51 -3.47 -4.11
CA LEU A 167 10.62 -3.57 -5.08
C LEU A 167 11.92 -3.88 -4.36
N THR A 168 12.64 -4.91 -4.81
CA THR A 168 14.04 -5.11 -4.42
C THR A 168 14.98 -4.44 -5.43
N ILE A 169 15.75 -3.44 -4.99
CA ILE A 169 16.87 -2.89 -5.77
C ILE A 169 18.12 -3.66 -5.38
N LYS A 170 18.82 -4.24 -6.36
CA LYS A 170 20.16 -4.84 -6.21
C LYS A 170 21.21 -3.86 -6.69
N ILE A 171 22.20 -3.56 -5.85
CA ILE A 171 23.34 -2.70 -6.19
C ILE A 171 24.56 -3.61 -6.47
N ASN A 172 25.24 -3.34 -7.59
CA ASN A 172 26.54 -3.92 -7.92
C ASN A 172 27.64 -2.84 -7.86
N ASP A 173 28.83 -3.23 -7.40
CA ASP A 173 30.13 -2.61 -7.72
C ASP A 173 30.63 -3.08 -9.11
#